data_AF-A0A7W4VU61-F1
#
_entry.id   AF-A0A7W4VU61-F1
#
_cell.length_a   1.000
_cell.length_b   1.000
_cell.length_c   1.000
_cell.angle_alpha   90.00
_cell.angle_beta   90.00
_cell.angle_gamma   90.00
#
_symmetry.space_group_name_H-M   'P 1'
#
loop_
_entity.id
_entity.type
_entity.pdbx_description
1 polymer ?
#
loop_
_entity_poly.entity_id
_entity_poly.type
_entity_poly.pdbx_seq_one_letter_code
_entity_poly.pdbx_strand_id
1 'polypeptide(L)'
;MRRTLATVALVLLLAGGCDDRGGDAPGAAPDSLAPGEIIEVAILTGTSAGGRVTTEPTVLADEQAVRRYVERFRNDRLQGQIVRAAERARVPEGRRLAAAVVAIGCEVPTRVVGTSTGGETVVRAVLPSPTKQCLAPITSVVLVLVPA
;
A
#
# COMPACT_ATOMS: atom_id res chain seq x y z
N MET A 1 13.30 -34.37 30.85
CA MET A 1 12.22 -34.60 31.82
C MET A 1 10.98 -33.89 31.27
N ARG A 2 10.15 -34.57 30.47
CA ARG A 2 8.91 -35.30 30.84
C ARG A 2 7.75 -34.41 31.36
N ARG A 3 6.73 -34.25 30.48
CA ARG A 3 5.26 -34.28 30.71
C ARG A 3 4.66 -33.00 31.33
N THR A 4 3.49 -32.46 30.97
CA THR A 4 2.13 -32.99 30.68
C THR A 4 1.30 -31.90 29.95
N LEU A 5 0.68 -32.10 28.78
CA LEU A 5 -0.71 -32.59 28.54
C LEU A 5 -1.78 -32.08 29.53
N ALA A 6 -2.70 -31.23 29.05
CA ALA A 6 -4.05 -31.09 29.63
C ALA A 6 -5.05 -30.69 28.55
N THR A 7 -5.56 -31.71 27.89
CA THR A 7 -6.74 -31.77 27.04
C THR A 7 -7.97 -31.36 27.85
N VAL A 8 -8.79 -30.44 27.33
CA VAL A 8 -10.18 -30.26 27.81
C VAL A 8 -11.08 -30.39 26.59
N ALA A 9 -11.93 -31.41 26.64
CA ALA A 9 -12.93 -31.77 25.66
C ALA A 9 -14.32 -31.74 26.31
N LEU A 10 -15.35 -31.65 25.46
CA LEU A 10 -16.74 -32.11 25.67
C LEU A 10 -17.65 -31.15 26.47
N VAL A 11 -18.93 -30.85 26.19
CA VAL A 11 -20.10 -31.46 25.48
C VAL A 11 -21.07 -30.27 25.17
N LEU A 12 -21.63 -30.02 23.97
CA LEU A 12 -22.80 -30.59 23.25
C LEU A 12 -24.22 -30.26 23.82
N LEU A 13 -25.18 -29.99 22.90
CA LEU A 13 -26.68 -29.92 22.99
C LEU A 13 -27.29 -28.49 23.09
N LEU A 14 -28.33 -28.02 22.36
CA LEU A 14 -29.41 -28.60 21.53
C LEU A 14 -30.14 -27.50 20.71
N ALA A 15 -30.94 -27.96 19.72
CA ALA A 15 -32.21 -27.37 19.20
C ALA A 15 -32.20 -26.45 17.95
N GLY A 16 -32.45 -27.11 16.80
CA GLY A 16 -33.50 -26.84 15.80
C GLY A 16 -34.05 -25.43 15.59
N GLY A 17 -33.81 -24.89 14.39
CA GLY A 17 -34.58 -23.81 13.75
C GLY A 17 -34.58 -24.01 12.23
N CYS A 18 -35.75 -23.83 11.62
CA CYS A 18 -36.08 -24.15 10.23
C CYS A 18 -35.12 -23.59 9.17
N ASP A 19 -34.82 -24.46 8.21
CA ASP A 19 -34.15 -24.20 6.95
C ASP A 19 -35.14 -23.46 6.01
N ASP A 20 -34.92 -22.16 5.85
CA ASP A 20 -35.64 -21.31 4.89
C ASP A 20 -34.67 -20.81 3.82
N ARG A 21 -35.13 -20.89 2.58
CA ARG A 21 -34.39 -20.67 1.33
C ARG A 21 -33.66 -19.34 1.32
N GLY A 22 -32.40 -19.32 0.90
CA GLY A 22 -31.68 -18.06 0.76
C GLY A 22 -30.36 -18.11 0.03
N GLY A 23 -30.32 -18.71 -1.17
CA GLY A 23 -29.35 -18.35 -2.21
C GLY A 23 -27.91 -18.77 -1.99
N ASP A 24 -27.48 -19.79 -2.74
CA ASP A 24 -26.12 -19.88 -3.25
C ASP A 24 -25.80 -18.56 -4.01
N ALA A 25 -25.33 -17.55 -3.30
CA ALA A 25 -24.56 -16.49 -3.90
C ALA A 25 -23.18 -17.10 -4.16
N PRO A 26 -22.74 -17.26 -5.42
CA PRO A 26 -21.40 -17.73 -5.70
C PRO A 26 -20.45 -16.79 -4.97
N GLY A 27 -19.63 -17.37 -4.09
CA GLY A 27 -18.59 -16.66 -3.38
C GLY A 27 -17.88 -15.74 -4.36
N ALA A 28 -17.88 -14.44 -4.05
CA ALA A 28 -17.16 -13.45 -4.82
C ALA A 28 -15.77 -14.04 -5.08
N ALA A 29 -15.49 -14.32 -6.36
CA ALA A 29 -14.15 -14.70 -6.77
C ALA A 29 -13.20 -13.67 -6.15
N PRO A 30 -12.02 -14.08 -5.63
CA PRO A 30 -11.05 -13.11 -5.14
C PRO A 30 -10.86 -12.06 -6.23
N ASP A 31 -10.98 -10.78 -5.88
CA ASP A 31 -10.82 -9.64 -6.79
C ASP A 31 -9.56 -9.86 -7.63
N SER A 32 -9.76 -10.40 -8.83
CA SER A 32 -8.67 -10.80 -9.70
C SER A 32 -8.25 -9.51 -10.37
N LEU A 33 -7.28 -8.84 -9.75
CA LEU A 33 -6.73 -7.58 -10.22
C LEU A 33 -6.37 -7.71 -11.70
N ALA A 34 -6.73 -6.69 -12.48
CA ALA A 34 -6.47 -6.72 -13.90
C ALA A 34 -4.95 -6.83 -14.15
N PRO A 35 -4.51 -7.57 -15.19
CA PRO A 35 -3.11 -7.60 -15.57
C PRO A 35 -2.57 -6.18 -15.75
N GLY A 36 -1.53 -5.82 -15.00
CA GLY A 36 -0.91 -4.50 -15.05
C GLY A 36 -1.51 -3.45 -14.11
N GLU A 37 -2.53 -3.80 -13.32
CA GLU A 37 -3.11 -2.92 -12.30
C GLU A 37 -2.11 -2.70 -11.14
N ILE A 38 -1.96 -1.45 -10.71
CA ILE A 38 -1.21 -1.11 -9.50
C ILE A 38 -2.16 -1.12 -8.28
N ILE A 39 -1.65 -1.45 -7.11
CA ILE A 39 -2.42 -1.31 -5.85
C ILE A 39 -1.77 -0.21 -5.03
N GLU A 40 -2.52 0.81 -4.66
CA GLU A 40 -2.06 1.83 -3.73
C GLU A 40 -1.97 1.24 -2.31
N VAL A 41 -0.79 1.34 -1.69
CA VAL A 41 -0.56 0.92 -0.30
C VAL A 41 -0.75 2.12 0.64
N ALA A 42 -0.13 3.25 0.31
CA ALA A 42 -0.22 4.46 1.10
C ALA A 42 0.22 5.69 0.29
N ILE A 43 -0.39 6.84 0.58
CA ILE A 43 0.14 8.16 0.24
C ILE A 43 0.68 8.80 1.52
N LEU A 44 1.97 9.09 1.52
CA LEU A 44 2.71 9.65 2.65
C LEU A 44 3.19 11.05 2.30
N THR A 45 3.19 11.97 3.26
CA THR A 45 3.49 13.37 2.99
C THR A 45 4.45 13.97 4.00
N GLY A 46 5.27 14.91 3.52
CA GLY A 46 6.18 15.69 4.36
C GLY A 46 6.37 17.10 3.81
N THR A 47 6.22 18.10 4.67
CA THR A 47 6.47 19.50 4.31
C THR A 47 7.97 19.75 4.18
N SER A 48 8.35 20.47 3.13
CA SER A 48 9.74 20.81 2.80
C SER A 48 10.68 19.60 2.75
N ALA A 49 10.17 18.42 2.41
CA ALA A 49 10.96 17.19 2.43
C ALA A 49 11.92 17.05 1.24
N GLY A 50 11.72 17.84 0.17
CA GLY A 50 12.50 17.76 -1.06
C GLY A 50 12.13 16.56 -1.92
N GLY A 51 13.12 15.95 -2.59
CA GLY A 51 12.91 14.92 -3.59
C GLY A 51 12.69 15.48 -5.00
N ARG A 52 12.33 14.60 -5.94
CA ARG A 52 12.03 14.93 -7.32
C ARG A 52 10.83 14.10 -7.77
N VAL A 53 9.84 14.75 -8.37
CA VAL A 53 8.66 14.06 -8.93
C VAL A 53 9.15 13.04 -9.97
N THR A 54 8.64 11.82 -9.89
CA THR A 54 8.90 10.74 -10.84
C THR A 54 7.60 10.04 -11.16
N THR A 55 7.43 9.68 -12.42
CA THR A 55 6.33 8.83 -12.90
C THR A 55 6.68 7.35 -12.83
N GLU A 56 7.96 7.00 -12.73
CA GLU A 56 8.43 5.63 -12.63
C GLU A 56 8.77 5.33 -11.16
N PRO A 57 8.07 4.38 -10.51
CA PRO A 57 8.30 4.05 -9.12
C PRO A 57 9.58 3.22 -8.95
N THR A 58 10.34 3.52 -7.90
CA THR A 58 11.54 2.78 -7.53
C THR A 58 11.16 1.53 -6.74
N VAL A 59 11.63 0.36 -7.17
CA VAL A 59 11.39 -0.92 -6.46
C VAL A 59 12.10 -0.90 -5.10
N LEU A 60 11.36 -1.29 -4.06
CA LEU A 60 11.82 -1.41 -2.68
C LEU A 60 11.96 -2.89 -2.31
N ALA A 61 12.96 -3.55 -2.90
CA ALA A 61 13.11 -5.00 -2.84
C ALA A 61 13.40 -5.54 -1.43
N ASP A 62 14.06 -4.74 -0.60
CA ASP A 62 14.49 -5.10 0.75
C ASP A 62 14.63 -3.86 1.64
N GLU A 63 14.94 -4.08 2.92
CA GLU A 63 15.12 -3.01 3.90
C GLU A 63 16.25 -2.04 3.50
N GLN A 64 17.31 -2.52 2.86
CA GLN A 64 18.41 -1.67 2.42
C GLN A 64 17.98 -0.74 1.28
N ALA A 65 17.14 -1.23 0.35
CA ALA A 65 16.55 -0.44 -0.71
C ALA A 65 15.61 0.64 -0.14
N VAL A 66 14.83 0.30 0.89
CA VAL A 66 14.00 1.29 1.61
C VAL A 66 14.87 2.37 2.24
N ARG A 67 15.95 2.00 2.95
CA ARG A 67 16.88 2.97 3.57
C ARG A 67 17.50 3.91 2.53
N ARG A 68 18.07 3.37 1.44
CA ARG A 68 18.61 4.17 0.33
C ARG A 68 17.55 5.10 -0.28
N TYR A 69 16.31 4.63 -0.42
CA TYR A 69 15.24 5.43 -0.97
C TYR A 69 14.90 6.62 -0.07
N VAL A 70 14.86 6.44 1.25
CA VAL A 70 14.46 7.51 2.18
C VAL A 70 15.55 8.55 2.42
N GLU A 71 16.83 8.20 2.26
CA GLU A 71 17.99 9.11 2.40
C GLU A 71 17.92 10.35 1.51
N ARG A 72 17.12 10.32 0.43
CA ARG A 72 16.94 11.47 -0.47
C ARG A 72 16.07 12.60 0.10
N PHE A 73 15.37 12.35 1.21
CA PHE A 73 14.47 13.32 1.82
C PHE A 73 15.14 14.04 2.97
N ARG A 74 14.81 15.31 3.17
CA ARG A 74 15.32 16.15 4.28
C ARG A 74 14.37 16.19 5.50
N ASN A 75 13.44 15.24 5.58
CA ASN A 75 12.38 15.22 6.59
C ASN A 75 12.31 13.86 7.28
N ASP A 76 12.87 13.76 8.49
CA ASP A 76 12.99 12.51 9.25
C ASP A 76 11.63 11.86 9.55
N ARG A 77 10.58 12.68 9.72
CA ARG A 77 9.22 12.18 9.93
C ARG A 77 8.70 11.43 8.70
N LEU A 78 8.85 11.99 7.51
CA LEU A 78 8.48 11.35 6.25
C LEU A 78 9.32 10.10 6.00
N GLN A 79 10.63 10.17 6.24
CA GLN A 79 11.51 9.00 6.14
C GLN A 79 11.01 7.85 7.03
N GLY A 80 10.76 8.12 8.31
CA GLY A 80 10.26 7.10 9.24
C GLY A 80 8.85 6.60 8.90
N GLN A 81 7.99 7.44 8.31
CA GLN A 81 6.68 7.00 7.82
C GLN A 81 6.81 6.02 6.64
N ILE A 82 7.72 6.28 5.70
CA ILE A 82 7.98 5.40 4.55
C ILE A 82 8.51 4.05 5.04
N VAL A 83 9.51 4.04 5.94
CA VAL A 83 10.07 2.82 6.52
C VAL A 83 8.97 1.97 7.18
N ARG A 84 8.20 2.56 8.10
CA ARG A 84 7.12 1.83 8.80
C ARG A 84 6.00 1.38 7.88
N ALA A 85 5.74 2.09 6.78
CA ALA A 85 4.73 1.69 5.81
C ALA A 85 5.23 0.51 4.96
N ALA A 86 6.50 0.52 4.55
CA ALA A 86 7.12 -0.58 3.84
C ALA A 86 7.18 -1.86 4.69
N GLU A 87 7.57 -1.76 5.97
CA GLU A 87 7.62 -2.90 6.90
C GLU A 87 6.24 -3.56 7.13
N ARG A 88 5.17 -2.77 7.06
CA ARG A 88 3.79 -3.24 7.24
C ARG A 88 3.11 -3.67 5.95
N ALA A 89 3.72 -3.40 4.80
CA ALA A 89 3.16 -3.74 3.50
C ALA A 89 3.14 -5.27 3.34
N ARG A 90 1.96 -5.82 3.07
CA ARG A 90 1.83 -7.23 2.65
C ARG A 90 2.02 -7.26 1.15
N VAL A 91 3.05 -7.95 0.68
CA VAL A 91 3.37 -8.10 -0.74
C VAL A 91 2.95 -9.51 -1.18
N PRO A 92 1.86 -9.66 -1.96
CA PRO A 92 1.47 -10.96 -2.50
C PRO A 92 2.50 -11.52 -3.48
N GLU A 93 2.42 -12.82 -3.76
CA GLU A 93 3.20 -13.45 -4.83
C GLU A 93 2.97 -12.75 -6.18
N GLY A 94 4.02 -12.67 -7.01
CA GLY A 94 3.95 -11.99 -8.31
C GLY A 94 3.87 -10.47 -8.24
N ARG A 95 4.05 -9.87 -7.06
CA ARG A 95 4.06 -8.41 -6.84
C ARG A 95 5.36 -7.95 -6.18
N ARG A 96 5.64 -6.67 -6.31
CA ARG A 96 6.75 -5.98 -5.64
C ARG A 96 6.27 -4.66 -5.06
N LEU A 97 6.82 -4.29 -3.90
CA LEU A 97 6.63 -2.95 -3.34
C LEU A 97 7.52 -1.95 -4.11
N ALA A 98 6.95 -0.81 -4.48
CA ALA A 98 7.67 0.28 -5.12
C ALA A 98 7.18 1.64 -4.58
N ALA A 99 7.98 2.69 -4.76
CA ALA A 99 7.62 4.02 -4.30
C ALA A 99 8.02 5.13 -5.27
N ALA A 100 7.19 6.17 -5.38
CA ALA A 100 7.43 7.33 -6.23
C ALA A 100 7.11 8.63 -5.48
N VAL A 101 7.87 9.70 -5.73
CA VAL A 101 7.38 11.05 -5.41
C VAL A 101 6.41 11.42 -6.53
N VAL A 102 5.13 11.48 -6.23
CA VAL A 102 4.08 11.70 -7.24
C VAL A 102 3.64 13.16 -7.33
N ALA A 103 3.92 13.95 -6.29
CA ALA A 103 3.66 15.39 -6.29
C ALA A 103 4.62 16.12 -5.34
N ILE A 104 4.94 17.36 -5.69
CA ILE A 104 5.54 18.35 -4.80
C ILE A 104 4.74 19.64 -5.01
N GLY A 105 3.97 20.06 -4.01
CA GLY A 105 3.04 21.17 -4.16
C GLY A 105 2.24 21.46 -2.90
N CYS A 106 1.14 22.20 -3.03
CA CYS A 106 0.38 22.68 -1.87
C CYS A 106 -0.75 21.72 -1.47
N GLU A 107 -1.18 20.90 -2.42
CA GLU A 107 -2.27 19.96 -2.24
C GLU A 107 -1.71 18.56 -2.08
N VAL A 108 -2.36 17.78 -1.22
CA VAL A 108 -2.09 16.36 -1.06
C VAL A 108 -2.91 15.60 -2.11
N PRO A 109 -2.31 14.66 -2.86
CA PRO A 109 -3.07 13.80 -3.77
C PRO A 109 -4.18 13.04 -3.05
N THR A 110 -5.35 12.94 -3.69
CA THR A 110 -6.49 12.18 -3.16
C THR A 110 -6.39 10.69 -3.46
N ARG A 111 -5.68 10.35 -4.54
CA ARG A 111 -5.37 8.97 -4.97
C ARG A 111 -4.21 8.99 -5.97
N VAL A 112 -3.67 7.81 -6.27
CA VAL A 112 -2.75 7.58 -7.38
C VAL A 112 -3.39 6.65 -8.40
N VAL A 113 -3.13 6.93 -9.67
CA VAL A 113 -3.45 6.04 -10.79
C VAL A 113 -2.17 5.58 -11.44
N GLY A 114 -2.20 4.39 -12.03
CA GLY A 114 -1.04 3.89 -12.74
C GLY A 114 -1.36 2.66 -13.57
N THR A 115 -0.43 2.34 -14.44
CA THR A 115 -0.52 1.22 -15.37
C THR A 115 0.84 0.56 -15.45
N SER A 116 0.86 -0.77 -15.57
CA SER A 116 2.06 -1.54 -15.87
C SER A 116 1.89 -2.26 -17.20
N THR A 117 2.80 -2.05 -18.15
CA THR A 117 2.77 -2.66 -19.48
C THR A 117 4.18 -2.98 -19.92
N GLY A 118 4.43 -4.20 -20.41
CA GLY A 118 5.75 -4.58 -20.91
C GLY A 118 6.89 -4.51 -19.88
N GLY A 119 6.58 -4.58 -18.58
CA GLY A 119 7.57 -4.44 -17.49
C GLY A 119 7.82 -3.00 -17.04
N GLU A 120 7.24 -2.01 -17.71
CA GLU A 120 7.31 -0.61 -17.32
C GLU A 120 6.08 -0.25 -16.49
N THR A 121 6.28 0.39 -15.34
CA THR A 121 5.19 0.91 -14.50
C THR A 121 5.22 2.43 -14.46
N VAL A 122 4.08 3.04 -14.75
CA VAL A 122 3.88 4.49 -14.68
C VAL A 122 2.82 4.80 -13.62
N VAL A 123 3.10 5.76 -12.75
CA VAL A 123 2.19 6.25 -11.70
C VAL A 123 2.02 7.76 -11.77
N ARG A 124 0.82 8.25 -11.47
CA ARG A 124 0.46 9.67 -11.46
C ARG A 124 -0.48 9.98 -10.30
N ALA A 125 -0.21 11.07 -9.59
CA ALA A 125 -1.12 11.59 -8.58
C ALA A 125 -2.36 12.23 -9.21
N VAL A 126 -3.51 12.05 -8.55
CA VAL A 126 -4.71 12.84 -8.78
C VAL A 126 -4.76 13.90 -7.69
N LEU A 127 -4.58 15.16 -8.08
CA LEU A 127 -4.61 16.30 -7.18
C LEU A 127 -6.02 16.93 -7.14
N PRO A 128 -6.49 17.39 -5.97
CA PRO A 128 -7.68 18.22 -5.91
C PRO A 128 -7.39 19.59 -6.56
N SER A 129 -8.46 20.34 -6.84
CA SER A 129 -8.32 21.73 -7.28
C SER A 129 -7.58 22.55 -6.21
N PRO A 130 -6.63 23.43 -6.61
CA PRO A 130 -5.88 24.22 -5.65
C PRO A 130 -6.80 25.20 -4.94
N THR A 131 -6.76 25.17 -3.61
CA THR A 131 -7.60 26.04 -2.77
C THR A 131 -6.80 27.12 -2.04
N LYS A 132 -5.47 26.99 -1.99
CA LYS A 132 -4.59 27.82 -1.16
C LYS A 132 -3.25 28.10 -1.85
N GLN A 133 -2.61 29.18 -1.43
CA GLN A 133 -1.22 29.48 -1.78
C GLN A 133 -0.26 28.66 -0.90
N CYS A 134 0.83 28.14 -1.50
CA CYS A 134 1.88 27.45 -0.75
C CYS A 134 2.71 28.42 0.06
N LEU A 135 2.75 28.23 1.37
CA LEU A 135 3.83 28.76 2.20
C LEU A 135 5.06 27.83 2.19
N ALA A 136 4.82 26.52 2.14
CA ALA A 136 5.87 25.51 2.03
C ALA A 136 5.35 24.32 1.21
N PRO A 137 6.14 23.80 0.26
CA PRO A 137 5.72 22.67 -0.56
C PRO A 137 5.64 21.40 0.28
N ILE A 138 4.60 20.61 0.03
CA ILE A 138 4.39 19.26 0.53
C ILE A 138 4.91 18.30 -0.52
N THR A 139 5.85 17.44 -0.13
CA THR A 139 6.26 16.28 -0.92
C THR A 139 5.31 15.14 -0.63
N SER A 140 4.71 14.56 -1.67
CA SER A 140 3.85 13.38 -1.57
C SER A 140 4.53 12.17 -2.21
N VAL A 141 4.70 11.13 -1.41
CA VAL A 141 5.28 9.84 -1.79
C VAL A 141 4.18 8.79 -1.77
N VAL A 142 4.02 8.07 -2.88
CA VAL A 142 3.15 6.90 -2.90
C VAL A 142 3.98 5.64 -2.70
N LEU A 143 3.45 4.69 -1.93
CA LEU A 143 3.86 3.30 -1.93
C LEU A 143 2.80 2.51 -2.70
N VAL A 144 3.24 1.70 -3.67
CA VAL A 144 2.38 0.90 -4.53
C VAL A 144 2.89 -0.52 -4.63
N LEU A 145 1.99 -1.47 -4.84
CA LEU A 145 2.34 -2.80 -5.33
C LEU A 145 2.25 -2.79 -6.84
N VAL A 146 3.29 -3.29 -7.49
CA VAL A 146 3.41 -3.39 -8.95
C VAL A 146 3.69 -4.85 -9.34
N PRO A 147 3.40 -5.28 -10.58
CA PRO A 147 3.80 -6.60 -11.06
C PRO A 147 5.32 -6.87 -10.91
N ALA A 148 5.66 -8.12 -10.57
CA ALA A 148 7.05 -8.59 -10.47
C ALA A 148 7.75 -8.72 -11.83
#